data_AF-A0A6C0C740-F1
#
_entry.id   AF-A0A6C0C740-F1
#
_cell.length_a   1.000
_cell.length_b   1.000
_cell.length_c   1.000
_cell.angle_alpha   90.00
_cell.angle_beta   90.00
_cell.angle_gamma   90.00
#
_symmetry.space_group_name_H-M   'P 1'
#
loop_
_entity.id
_entity.type
_entity.pdbx_description
1 polymer ?
#
loop_
_entity_poly.entity_id
_entity_poly.type
_entity_poly.pdbx_seq_one_letter_code
_entity_poly.pdbx_strand_id
1 'polypeptide(L)'
;MDQSDIVYEIFNELSLNDIVRCSTVNRLINHICDLQYARLIKDYENILANLFYKNSYKQMYVACYELDGFIKKYSDLNLLNFFSRNVLDIRSRNIIKLPKMIGQLVNLQELYLSNNQITKLPKTIGQLSNLRHLSLYNNQITKLPETIGQLDNLRYLSLSNNQITKLPETIGQLVNLRELSLGNNKIIKLPETIEQLVNLQELSLHNNKITELPETIGQLVNLRYLSLSDNKITKLPETIGQLINCKIIQ
;
A
#
# COMPACT_ATOMS: atom_id res chain seq x y z
N MET A 1 -20.01 -44.53 24.56
CA MET A 1 -18.56 -44.29 24.53
C MET A 1 -18.34 -42.81 24.65
N ASP A 2 -17.30 -42.43 25.38
CA ASP A 2 -17.11 -41.07 25.89
C ASP A 2 -16.55 -40.12 24.82
N GLN A 3 -16.76 -38.82 24.98
CA GLN A 3 -16.39 -37.80 24.00
C GLN A 3 -14.87 -37.51 23.94
N SER A 4 -14.09 -38.09 24.86
CA SER A 4 -12.63 -37.96 24.93
C SER A 4 -11.90 -38.56 23.72
N ASP A 5 -12.39 -39.68 23.20
CA ASP A 5 -11.57 -40.55 22.34
C ASP A 5 -11.65 -40.15 20.85
N ILE A 6 -12.80 -39.61 20.40
CA ILE A 6 -12.99 -39.15 19.01
C ILE A 6 -12.16 -37.90 18.70
N VAL A 7 -11.95 -37.02 19.70
CA VAL A 7 -11.13 -35.82 19.53
C VAL A 7 -9.66 -36.20 19.26
N TYR A 8 -9.19 -37.33 19.79
CA TYR A 8 -7.80 -37.76 19.67
C TYR A 8 -7.47 -38.31 18.27
N GLU A 9 -8.41 -38.96 17.59
CA GLU A 9 -8.22 -39.41 16.19
C GLU A 9 -8.28 -38.24 15.20
N ILE A 10 -9.17 -37.25 15.43
CA ILE A 10 -9.34 -36.07 14.56
C ILE A 10 -8.06 -35.21 14.47
N PHE A 11 -7.25 -35.18 15.54
CA PHE A 11 -6.01 -34.40 15.58
C PHE A 11 -4.86 -34.98 14.74
N ASN A 12 -4.89 -36.28 14.39
CA ASN A 12 -3.79 -36.95 13.67
C ASN A 12 -3.79 -36.71 12.14
N GLU A 13 -4.83 -36.07 11.58
CA GLU A 13 -4.90 -35.74 10.13
C GLU A 13 -4.64 -34.24 9.82
N LEU A 14 -4.15 -33.46 10.78
CA LEU A 14 -4.13 -31.99 10.70
C LEU A 14 -2.76 -31.32 10.48
N SER A 15 -2.81 -30.12 9.90
CA SER A 15 -1.64 -29.33 9.52
C SER A 15 -1.38 -28.14 10.47
N LEU A 16 -0.18 -27.55 10.40
CA LEU A 16 0.29 -26.61 11.43
C LEU A 16 -0.50 -25.30 11.60
N ASN A 17 -1.30 -24.85 10.62
CA ASN A 17 -2.01 -23.56 10.69
C ASN A 17 -3.01 -23.51 11.86
N ASP A 18 -3.69 -24.64 12.07
CA ASP A 18 -4.71 -24.93 13.05
C ASP A 18 -4.31 -24.59 14.50
N ILE A 19 -3.00 -24.51 14.80
CA ILE A 19 -2.51 -24.43 16.18
C ILE A 19 -2.28 -22.97 16.66
N VAL A 20 -2.14 -22.01 15.74
CA VAL A 20 -1.19 -20.89 15.95
C VAL A 20 -1.75 -19.59 16.55
N ARG A 21 -2.97 -19.17 16.23
CA ARG A 21 -3.38 -17.75 16.44
C ARG A 21 -3.81 -17.51 17.90
N CYS A 22 -2.92 -17.81 18.85
CA CYS A 22 -3.18 -18.26 20.23
C CYS A 22 -3.28 -17.15 21.30
N SER A 23 -3.97 -17.43 22.41
CA SER A 23 -3.62 -16.87 23.73
C SER A 23 -3.96 -17.87 24.85
N THR A 24 -5.24 -18.06 25.21
CA THR A 24 -5.67 -19.18 26.11
C THR A 24 -6.97 -19.89 25.70
N VAL A 25 -7.85 -19.28 24.90
CA VAL A 25 -9.06 -19.95 24.31
C VAL A 25 -8.91 -20.20 22.81
N ASN A 26 -8.00 -19.45 22.18
CA ASN A 26 -7.85 -19.36 20.72
C ASN A 26 -7.13 -20.60 20.12
N ARG A 27 -6.44 -21.47 20.89
CA ARG A 27 -5.70 -22.64 20.38
C ARG A 27 -6.54 -23.92 20.23
N LEU A 28 -7.68 -24.02 20.92
CA LEU A 28 -8.74 -24.98 20.52
C LEU A 28 -9.56 -24.42 19.35
N ILE A 29 -9.86 -23.11 19.36
CA ILE A 29 -10.72 -22.50 18.33
C ILE A 29 -10.03 -22.41 16.97
N ASN A 30 -8.75 -22.04 16.88
CA ASN A 30 -8.04 -22.13 15.59
C ASN A 30 -7.97 -23.58 15.12
N HIS A 31 -7.87 -24.55 16.04
CA HIS A 31 -7.76 -25.95 15.66
C HIS A 31 -9.09 -26.48 15.10
N ILE A 32 -10.22 -25.99 15.63
CA ILE A 32 -11.57 -26.28 15.14
C ILE A 32 -11.92 -25.49 13.87
N CYS A 33 -11.43 -24.24 13.72
CA CYS A 33 -11.73 -23.39 12.57
C CYS A 33 -10.96 -23.77 11.30
N ASP A 34 -9.71 -24.22 11.40
CA ASP A 34 -8.93 -24.65 10.24
C ASP A 34 -9.30 -26.09 9.80
N LEU A 35 -9.61 -26.98 10.75
CA LEU A 35 -10.36 -28.24 10.54
C LEU A 35 -11.58 -28.06 9.62
N GLN A 36 -12.39 -27.03 9.91
CA GLN A 36 -13.58 -26.70 9.11
C GLN A 36 -13.25 -26.04 7.77
N TYR A 37 -12.10 -25.37 7.65
CA TYR A 37 -11.66 -24.73 6.41
C TYR A 37 -11.12 -25.74 5.40
N ALA A 38 -10.39 -26.76 5.86
CA ALA A 38 -9.91 -27.88 5.06
C ALA A 38 -11.06 -28.72 4.47
N ARG A 39 -12.19 -28.86 5.19
CA ARG A 39 -13.40 -29.51 4.67
C ARG A 39 -14.10 -28.72 3.56
N LEU A 40 -14.12 -27.38 3.65
CA LEU A 40 -14.88 -26.52 2.72
C LEU A 40 -14.24 -26.38 1.33
N ILE A 41 -12.92 -26.55 1.20
CA ILE A 41 -12.20 -26.52 -0.08
C ILE A 41 -12.49 -27.75 -0.94
N LYS A 42 -12.95 -28.86 -0.33
CA LYS A 42 -13.10 -30.15 -1.01
C LYS A 42 -14.41 -30.31 -1.79
N ASP A 43 -15.43 -29.51 -1.48
CA ASP A 43 -16.80 -29.76 -1.96
C ASP A 43 -17.28 -28.89 -3.13
N TYR A 44 -16.88 -27.62 -3.30
CA TYR A 44 -17.52 -26.79 -4.35
C TYR A 44 -16.76 -25.60 -4.96
N GLU A 45 -16.94 -25.47 -6.28
CA GLU A 45 -16.67 -24.32 -7.16
C GLU A 45 -17.50 -23.05 -6.85
N ASN A 46 -18.07 -22.87 -5.64
CA ASN A 46 -19.07 -21.84 -5.33
C ASN A 46 -18.57 -20.68 -4.43
N ILE A 47 -17.25 -20.51 -4.26
CA ILE A 47 -16.67 -19.44 -3.40
C ILE A 47 -16.96 -18.01 -3.94
N LEU A 48 -17.43 -17.88 -5.18
CA LEU A 48 -17.72 -16.58 -5.82
C LEU A 48 -19.00 -15.86 -5.35
N ALA A 49 -19.87 -16.49 -4.55
CA ALA A 49 -21.26 -16.05 -4.45
C ALA A 49 -21.59 -14.93 -3.45
N ASN A 50 -21.01 -14.88 -2.23
CA ASN A 50 -21.55 -14.00 -1.17
C ASN A 50 -20.52 -13.30 -0.25
N LEU A 51 -20.50 -11.97 -0.39
CA LEU A 51 -19.85 -10.99 0.49
C LEU A 51 -20.58 -10.86 1.83
N PHE A 52 -19.97 -11.29 2.94
CA PHE A 52 -20.15 -10.72 4.29
C PHE A 52 -18.90 -11.00 5.16
N TYR A 53 -18.89 -10.53 6.42
CA TYR A 53 -17.79 -10.61 7.42
C TYR A 53 -16.65 -9.58 7.34
N LYS A 54 -16.97 -8.30 7.62
CA LYS A 54 -15.95 -7.32 8.04
C LYS A 54 -15.07 -7.88 9.19
N ASN A 55 -13.78 -7.57 9.15
CA ASN A 55 -12.78 -7.74 10.21
C ASN A 55 -12.25 -9.17 10.51
N SER A 56 -12.51 -10.19 9.68
CA SER A 56 -11.92 -11.53 9.91
C SER A 56 -10.64 -11.78 9.10
N TYR A 57 -9.63 -12.37 9.75
CA TYR A 57 -8.46 -12.96 9.10
C TYR A 57 -8.81 -13.98 8.00
N LYS A 58 -10.03 -14.53 8.02
CA LYS A 58 -10.58 -15.39 6.96
C LYS A 58 -10.66 -14.68 5.60
N GLN A 59 -11.17 -13.44 5.53
CA GLN A 59 -11.21 -12.68 4.28
C GLN A 59 -9.80 -12.36 3.79
N MET A 60 -8.89 -12.06 4.72
CA MET A 60 -7.48 -11.81 4.41
C MET A 60 -6.80 -13.06 3.85
N TYR A 61 -7.08 -14.24 4.42
CA TYR A 61 -6.58 -15.53 3.95
C TYR A 61 -7.17 -15.91 2.59
N VAL A 62 -8.47 -15.71 2.36
CA VAL A 62 -9.10 -15.87 1.04
C VAL A 62 -8.42 -14.97 0.02
N ALA A 63 -8.24 -13.68 0.29
CA ALA A 63 -7.57 -12.77 -0.64
C ALA A 63 -6.10 -13.18 -0.90
N CYS A 64 -5.37 -13.64 0.12
CA CYS A 64 -4.04 -14.22 -0.03
C CYS A 64 -4.03 -15.52 -0.86
N TYR A 65 -5.09 -16.33 -0.78
CA TYR A 65 -5.26 -17.55 -1.58
C TYR A 65 -5.78 -17.25 -3.00
N GLU A 66 -6.53 -16.19 -3.22
CA GLU A 66 -6.81 -15.65 -4.57
C GLU A 66 -5.55 -15.00 -5.18
N LEU A 67 -4.58 -14.63 -4.34
CA LEU A 67 -3.22 -14.25 -4.71
C LEU A 67 -2.26 -15.46 -4.81
N ASP A 68 -2.73 -16.72 -4.78
CA ASP A 68 -1.90 -17.93 -4.66
C ASP A 68 -0.70 -17.97 -5.61
N GLY A 69 -0.88 -17.75 -6.92
CA GLY A 69 0.23 -17.73 -7.88
C GLY A 69 1.24 -16.59 -7.66
N PHE A 70 0.87 -15.51 -6.97
CA PHE A 70 1.76 -14.43 -6.56
C PHE A 70 2.45 -14.75 -5.22
N ILE A 71 1.75 -15.35 -4.26
CA ILE A 71 2.33 -15.71 -2.96
C ILE A 71 3.24 -16.94 -3.05
N LYS A 72 2.86 -17.99 -3.80
CA LYS A 72 3.71 -19.17 -4.07
C LYS A 72 5.04 -18.80 -4.74
N LYS A 73 5.06 -17.75 -5.57
CA LYS A 73 6.30 -17.22 -6.17
C LYS A 73 7.25 -16.62 -5.11
N TYR A 74 6.73 -16.26 -3.94
CA TYR A 74 7.46 -15.63 -2.85
C TYR A 74 7.20 -16.39 -1.54
N SER A 75 7.41 -17.72 -1.55
CA SER A 75 7.30 -18.62 -0.39
C SER A 75 7.95 -18.08 0.89
N ASP A 76 9.05 -17.35 0.72
CA ASP A 76 9.88 -16.80 1.80
C ASP A 76 9.32 -15.47 2.34
N LEU A 77 8.02 -15.22 2.15
CA LEU A 77 7.33 -14.10 2.76
C LEU A 77 7.01 -14.41 4.22
N ASN A 78 7.58 -13.62 5.12
CA ASN A 78 7.18 -13.61 6.51
C ASN A 78 5.79 -12.95 6.65
N LEU A 79 4.75 -13.73 6.38
CA LEU A 79 3.35 -13.31 6.51
C LEU A 79 2.93 -13.03 7.96
N LEU A 80 3.77 -13.30 8.97
CA LEU A 80 3.47 -12.96 10.37
C LEU A 80 3.22 -11.46 10.53
N ASN A 81 4.02 -10.60 9.89
CA ASN A 81 3.83 -9.14 9.91
C ASN A 81 2.50 -8.72 9.25
N PHE A 82 2.10 -9.43 8.21
CA PHE A 82 0.84 -9.19 7.53
C PHE A 82 -0.36 -9.59 8.42
N PHE A 83 -0.33 -10.79 9.01
CA PHE A 83 -1.39 -11.29 9.90
C PHE A 83 -1.41 -10.68 11.32
N SER A 84 -0.36 -10.00 11.77
CA SER A 84 -0.32 -9.37 13.10
C SER A 84 -0.39 -7.84 13.08
N ARG A 85 0.11 -7.21 12.02
CA ARG A 85 0.29 -5.74 11.95
C ARG A 85 -0.34 -5.10 10.71
N ASN A 86 -0.95 -5.88 9.81
CA ASN A 86 -1.44 -5.41 8.51
C ASN A 86 -0.34 -4.76 7.64
N VAL A 87 0.87 -5.33 7.69
CA VAL A 87 2.06 -4.87 6.94
C VAL A 87 2.43 -5.90 5.88
N LEU A 88 2.46 -5.51 4.61
CA LEU A 88 2.93 -6.35 3.51
C LEU A 88 4.26 -5.81 2.99
N ASP A 89 5.34 -6.54 3.27
CA ASP A 89 6.68 -6.24 2.79
C ASP A 89 7.12 -7.22 1.70
N ILE A 90 7.17 -6.71 0.47
CA ILE A 90 7.53 -7.41 -0.76
C ILE A 90 8.61 -6.62 -1.51
N ARG A 91 9.52 -5.97 -0.76
CA ARG A 91 10.71 -5.30 -1.29
C ARG A 91 11.70 -6.27 -1.93
N SER A 92 12.40 -5.83 -2.97
CA SER A 92 13.48 -6.58 -3.63
C SER A 92 13.07 -7.96 -4.17
N ARG A 93 11.85 -8.09 -4.72
CA ARG A 93 11.27 -9.38 -5.20
C ARG A 93 11.17 -9.50 -6.72
N ASN A 94 11.80 -8.61 -7.49
CA ASN A 94 11.71 -8.57 -8.96
C ASN A 94 10.25 -8.56 -9.49
N ILE A 95 9.34 -7.88 -8.78
CA ILE A 95 7.95 -7.73 -9.19
C ILE A 95 7.87 -6.73 -10.35
N ILE A 96 7.41 -7.19 -11.52
CA ILE A 96 7.20 -6.33 -12.71
C ILE A 96 5.78 -5.72 -12.73
N LYS A 97 4.81 -6.44 -12.15
CA LYS A 97 3.39 -6.10 -12.16
C LYS A 97 2.72 -6.60 -10.89
N LEU A 98 1.91 -5.75 -10.26
CA LEU A 98 1.05 -6.17 -9.16
C LEU A 98 -0.28 -6.76 -9.68
N PRO A 99 -0.78 -7.84 -9.06
CA PRO A 99 -2.10 -8.37 -9.36
C PRO A 99 -3.19 -7.37 -8.95
N LYS A 100 -4.31 -7.34 -9.68
CA LYS A 100 -5.47 -6.50 -9.31
C LYS A 100 -5.98 -6.82 -7.89
N MET A 101 -5.84 -8.08 -7.46
CA MET A 101 -6.29 -8.56 -6.16
C MET A 101 -5.63 -7.88 -4.95
N ILE A 102 -4.53 -7.13 -5.14
CA ILE A 102 -3.94 -6.33 -4.06
C ILE A 102 -4.98 -5.40 -3.39
N GLY A 103 -5.97 -4.89 -4.12
CA GLY A 103 -7.03 -4.03 -3.58
C GLY A 103 -8.01 -4.71 -2.63
N GLN A 104 -8.08 -6.05 -2.60
CA GLN A 104 -8.88 -6.79 -1.61
C GLN A 104 -8.26 -6.75 -0.21
N LEU A 105 -7.00 -6.35 -0.06
CA LEU A 105 -6.31 -6.29 1.23
C LEU A 105 -6.75 -5.04 2.02
N VAL A 106 -8.06 -4.83 2.18
CA VAL A 106 -8.66 -3.57 2.68
C VAL A 106 -8.22 -3.18 4.09
N ASN A 107 -7.70 -4.12 4.89
CA ASN A 107 -7.16 -3.87 6.23
C ASN A 107 -5.68 -3.41 6.22
N LEU A 108 -4.98 -3.50 5.08
CA LEU A 108 -3.56 -3.22 4.93
C LEU A 108 -3.25 -1.77 5.30
N GLN A 109 -2.30 -1.58 6.21
CA GLN A 109 -1.89 -0.26 6.71
C GLN A 109 -0.54 0.17 6.13
N GLU A 110 0.34 -0.77 5.81
CA GLU A 110 1.68 -0.49 5.27
C GLU A 110 2.00 -1.45 4.12
N LEU A 111 2.42 -0.89 2.98
CA LEU A 111 2.75 -1.63 1.77
C LEU A 111 4.13 -1.22 1.27
N TYR A 112 5.10 -2.12 1.42
CA TYR A 112 6.49 -1.91 1.01
C TYR A 112 6.79 -2.70 -0.28
N LEU A 113 6.99 -1.95 -1.35
CA LEU A 113 7.19 -2.42 -2.73
C LEU A 113 8.51 -1.92 -3.34
N SER A 114 9.38 -1.34 -2.52
CA SER A 114 10.65 -0.74 -2.93
C SER A 114 11.60 -1.72 -3.63
N ASN A 115 12.47 -1.23 -4.51
CA ASN A 115 13.48 -2.02 -5.23
C ASN A 115 12.86 -3.17 -6.06
N ASN A 116 11.80 -2.87 -6.81
CA ASN A 116 11.17 -3.82 -7.73
C ASN A 116 11.25 -3.27 -9.16
N GLN A 117 10.56 -3.92 -10.10
CA GLN A 117 10.54 -3.55 -11.52
C GLN A 117 9.13 -3.08 -11.94
N ILE A 118 8.35 -2.54 -10.99
CA ILE A 118 6.93 -2.23 -11.20
C ILE A 118 6.81 -1.09 -12.19
N THR A 119 6.14 -1.34 -13.32
CA THR A 119 5.94 -0.33 -14.37
C THR A 119 4.63 0.46 -14.22
N LYS A 120 3.60 -0.16 -13.61
CA LYS A 120 2.26 0.40 -13.39
C LYS A 120 1.61 -0.22 -12.15
N LEU A 121 0.88 0.60 -11.38
CA LEU A 121 -0.03 0.11 -10.33
C LEU A 121 -1.40 -0.27 -10.93
N PRO A 122 -2.09 -1.30 -10.39
CA PRO A 122 -3.47 -1.59 -10.76
C PRO A 122 -4.40 -0.51 -10.20
N LYS A 123 -5.50 -0.20 -10.90
CA LYS A 123 -6.51 0.78 -10.41
C LYS A 123 -7.08 0.40 -9.04
N THR A 124 -7.12 -0.88 -8.72
CA THR A 124 -7.57 -1.41 -7.43
C THR A 124 -6.68 -1.01 -6.24
N ILE A 125 -5.51 -0.39 -6.46
CA ILE A 125 -4.70 0.15 -5.36
C ILE A 125 -5.50 1.12 -4.48
N GLY A 126 -6.40 1.93 -5.07
CA GLY A 126 -7.27 2.87 -4.35
C GLY A 126 -8.32 2.23 -3.44
N GLN A 127 -8.48 0.90 -3.47
CA GLN A 127 -9.37 0.17 -2.55
C GLN A 127 -8.74 -0.08 -1.18
N LEU A 128 -7.44 0.20 -1.02
CA LEU A 128 -6.70 0.07 0.24
C LEU A 128 -6.99 1.25 1.19
N SER A 129 -8.25 1.43 1.58
CA SER A 129 -8.73 2.61 2.32
C SER A 129 -8.08 2.80 3.70
N ASN A 130 -7.52 1.75 4.31
CA ASN A 130 -6.77 1.82 5.57
C ASN A 130 -5.26 2.10 5.40
N LEU A 131 -4.75 2.21 4.17
CA LEU A 131 -3.32 2.34 3.90
C LEU A 131 -2.78 3.68 4.38
N ARG A 132 -1.74 3.64 5.21
CA ARG A 132 -1.05 4.80 5.82
C ARG A 132 0.34 5.01 5.24
N HIS A 133 1.02 3.93 4.85
CA HIS A 133 2.35 3.97 4.25
C HIS A 133 2.40 3.19 2.93
N LEU A 134 2.83 3.84 1.86
CA LEU A 134 3.06 3.22 0.55
C LEU A 134 4.47 3.56 0.05
N SER A 135 5.36 2.57 0.05
CA SER A 135 6.73 2.73 -0.45
C SER A 135 6.92 2.03 -1.79
N LEU A 136 7.10 2.81 -2.84
CA LEU A 136 7.34 2.41 -4.24
C LEU A 136 8.72 2.88 -4.74
N TYR A 137 9.59 3.30 -3.82
CA TYR A 137 10.96 3.73 -4.08
C TYR A 137 11.73 2.75 -5.00
N ASN A 138 12.48 3.27 -5.96
CA ASN A 138 13.29 2.47 -6.89
C ASN A 138 12.47 1.39 -7.63
N ASN A 139 11.66 1.87 -8.58
CA ASN A 139 10.83 1.08 -9.47
C ASN A 139 10.86 1.70 -10.89
N GLN A 140 10.01 1.23 -11.80
CA GLN A 140 9.95 1.69 -13.19
C GLN A 140 8.60 2.38 -13.51
N ILE A 141 7.95 2.98 -12.50
CA ILE A 141 6.60 3.51 -12.62
C ILE A 141 6.62 4.75 -13.52
N THR A 142 5.78 4.73 -14.56
CA THR A 142 5.67 5.84 -15.54
C THR A 142 4.46 6.75 -15.29
N LYS A 143 3.38 6.22 -14.71
CA LYS A 143 2.18 6.98 -14.32
C LYS A 143 1.47 6.29 -13.13
N LEU A 144 0.92 7.09 -12.23
CA LEU A 144 -0.02 6.64 -11.18
C LEU A 144 -1.45 6.56 -11.73
N PRO A 145 -2.28 5.60 -11.29
CA PRO A 145 -3.70 5.59 -11.61
C PRO A 145 -4.42 6.74 -10.87
N GLU A 146 -5.48 7.30 -11.46
CA GLU A 146 -6.29 8.34 -10.82
C GLU A 146 -6.90 7.87 -9.49
N THR A 147 -7.09 6.56 -9.30
CA THR A 147 -7.55 5.97 -8.03
C THR A 147 -6.53 6.05 -6.90
N ILE A 148 -5.31 6.58 -7.12
CA ILE A 148 -4.37 6.85 -6.03
C ILE A 148 -4.97 7.84 -5.01
N GLY A 149 -5.78 8.81 -5.46
CA GLY A 149 -6.45 9.79 -4.60
C GLY A 149 -7.50 9.21 -3.64
N GLN A 150 -7.87 7.94 -3.78
CA GLN A 150 -8.83 7.24 -2.92
C GLN A 150 -8.18 6.64 -1.65
N LEU A 151 -6.87 6.85 -1.47
CA LEU A 151 -6.13 6.39 -0.29
C LEU A 151 -6.28 7.41 0.85
N ASP A 152 -7.50 7.62 1.32
CA ASP A 152 -7.89 8.70 2.24
C ASP A 152 -7.04 8.76 3.52
N ASN A 153 -6.54 7.61 4.00
CA ASN A 153 -5.71 7.49 5.21
C ASN A 153 -4.19 7.60 4.98
N LEU A 154 -3.73 7.81 3.73
CA LEU A 154 -2.32 7.78 3.38
C LEU A 154 -1.58 8.98 3.99
N ARG A 155 -0.47 8.69 4.68
CA ARG A 155 0.39 9.68 5.35
C ARG A 155 1.77 9.77 4.69
N TYR A 156 2.25 8.67 4.13
CA TYR A 156 3.58 8.54 3.56
C TYR A 156 3.51 7.91 2.17
N LEU A 157 3.95 8.62 1.14
CA LEU A 157 4.01 8.14 -0.24
C LEU A 157 5.42 8.34 -0.81
N SER A 158 6.19 7.25 -0.87
CA SER A 158 7.53 7.27 -1.44
C SER A 158 7.52 6.74 -2.88
N LEU A 159 7.83 7.60 -3.84
CA LEU A 159 7.84 7.36 -5.28
C LEU A 159 9.19 7.75 -5.94
N SER A 160 10.21 8.07 -5.14
CA SER A 160 11.52 8.46 -5.64
C SER A 160 12.22 7.32 -6.39
N ASN A 161 13.12 7.67 -7.32
CA ASN A 161 13.75 6.73 -8.25
C ASN A 161 12.70 5.95 -9.06
N ASN A 162 11.95 6.67 -9.89
CA ASN A 162 10.97 6.10 -10.83
C ASN A 162 11.07 6.83 -12.18
N GLN A 163 10.08 6.64 -13.06
CA GLN A 163 10.04 7.24 -14.40
C GLN A 163 8.80 8.11 -14.61
N ILE A 164 8.23 8.66 -13.53
CA ILE A 164 6.96 9.39 -13.55
C ILE A 164 7.14 10.70 -14.31
N THR A 165 6.28 10.94 -15.31
CA THR A 165 6.30 12.16 -16.13
C THR A 165 5.25 13.19 -15.74
N LYS A 166 4.12 12.75 -15.18
CA LYS A 166 3.04 13.59 -14.64
C LYS A 166 2.35 12.88 -13.46
N LEU A 167 1.99 13.65 -12.44
CA LEU A 167 1.07 13.23 -11.38
C LEU A 167 -0.41 13.38 -11.83
N PRO A 168 -1.32 12.49 -11.41
CA PRO A 168 -2.76 12.69 -11.61
C PRO A 168 -3.26 13.89 -10.78
N GLU A 169 -4.31 14.58 -11.24
CA GLU A 169 -4.93 15.68 -10.47
C GLU A 169 -5.51 15.17 -9.15
N THR A 170 -5.93 13.90 -9.11
CA THR A 170 -6.40 13.24 -7.89
C THR A 170 -5.33 13.07 -6.81
N ILE A 171 -4.06 13.39 -7.07
CA ILE A 171 -3.04 13.38 -6.01
C ILE A 171 -3.40 14.34 -4.87
N GLY A 172 -4.05 15.48 -5.17
CA GLY A 172 -4.52 16.46 -4.19
C GLY A 172 -5.57 15.92 -3.20
N GLN A 173 -6.26 14.84 -3.55
CA GLN A 173 -7.27 14.20 -2.69
C GLN A 173 -6.65 13.48 -1.48
N LEU A 174 -5.33 13.28 -1.46
CA LEU A 174 -4.59 12.71 -0.33
C LEU A 174 -4.43 13.70 0.83
N VAL A 175 -5.54 14.24 1.33
CA VAL A 175 -5.57 15.33 2.32
C VAL A 175 -4.87 15.01 3.65
N ASN A 176 -4.64 13.73 3.97
CA ASN A 176 -3.91 13.27 5.15
C ASN A 176 -2.39 13.06 4.92
N LEU A 177 -1.90 13.27 3.70
CA LEU A 177 -0.51 13.05 3.32
C LEU A 177 0.41 14.05 4.04
N ARG A 178 1.51 13.54 4.60
CA ARG A 178 2.53 14.30 5.32
C ARG A 178 3.86 14.33 4.58
N GLU A 179 4.21 13.23 3.92
CA GLU A 179 5.46 13.11 3.17
C GLU A 179 5.19 12.58 1.75
N LEU A 180 5.69 13.30 0.75
CA LEU A 180 5.61 12.95 -0.66
C LEU A 180 7.02 13.00 -1.28
N SER A 181 7.63 11.82 -1.45
CA SER A 181 8.98 11.70 -2.03
C SER A 181 8.87 11.38 -3.53
N LEU A 182 9.21 12.35 -4.39
CA LEU A 182 9.14 12.26 -5.85
C LEU A 182 10.49 12.51 -6.55
N GLY A 183 11.57 12.67 -5.78
CA GLY A 183 12.89 12.95 -6.35
C GLY A 183 13.42 11.83 -7.27
N ASN A 184 14.28 12.16 -8.24
CA ASN A 184 14.78 11.25 -9.27
C ASN A 184 13.63 10.65 -10.10
N ASN A 185 12.91 11.52 -10.82
CA ASN A 185 11.83 11.16 -11.74
C ASN A 185 11.94 11.99 -13.04
N LYS A 186 10.87 12.07 -13.84
CA LYS A 186 10.83 12.78 -15.12
C LYS A 186 9.71 13.84 -15.14
N ILE A 187 9.28 14.32 -13.97
CA ILE A 187 8.12 15.21 -13.79
C ILE A 187 8.42 16.57 -14.41
N ILE A 188 7.51 17.06 -15.27
CA ILE A 188 7.65 18.36 -15.96
C ILE A 188 6.87 19.47 -15.25
N LYS A 189 5.76 19.12 -14.59
CA LYS A 189 4.98 20.04 -13.75
C LYS A 189 4.21 19.30 -12.66
N LEU A 190 3.91 20.01 -11.58
CA LEU A 190 2.92 19.59 -10.59
C LEU A 190 1.50 19.91 -11.10
N PRO A 191 0.47 19.20 -10.63
CA PRO A 191 -0.93 19.62 -10.77
C PRO A 191 -1.21 20.82 -9.85
N GLU A 192 -2.17 21.66 -10.20
CA GLU A 192 -2.60 22.79 -9.34
C GLU A 192 -3.19 22.25 -8.03
N THR A 193 -3.94 21.15 -8.09
CA THR A 193 -4.50 20.42 -6.94
C THR A 193 -3.49 19.97 -5.89
N ILE A 194 -2.17 20.14 -6.10
CA ILE A 194 -1.16 19.93 -5.05
C ILE A 194 -1.46 20.78 -3.81
N GLU A 195 -2.06 21.97 -3.98
CA GLU A 195 -2.54 22.86 -2.90
C GLU A 195 -3.45 22.18 -1.86
N GLN A 196 -4.18 21.14 -2.26
CA GLN A 196 -5.14 20.42 -1.43
C GLN A 196 -4.46 19.49 -0.41
N LEU A 197 -3.14 19.27 -0.53
CA LEU A 197 -2.33 18.52 0.42
C LEU A 197 -2.03 19.36 1.68
N VAL A 198 -3.08 19.88 2.33
CA VAL A 198 -2.99 20.84 3.44
C VAL A 198 -2.21 20.34 4.66
N ASN A 199 -2.05 19.02 4.81
CA ASN A 199 -1.25 18.39 5.89
C ASN A 199 0.20 18.05 5.48
N LEU A 200 0.63 18.37 4.26
CA LEU A 200 1.95 18.03 3.76
C LEU A 200 3.05 18.80 4.50
N GLN A 201 4.05 18.07 4.95
CA GLN A 201 5.19 18.58 5.73
C GLN A 201 6.49 18.46 4.93
N GLU A 202 6.63 17.41 4.10
CA GLU A 202 7.81 17.22 3.25
C GLU A 202 7.43 16.91 1.80
N LEU A 203 7.98 17.70 0.87
CA LEU A 203 7.83 17.52 -0.57
C LEU A 203 9.20 17.48 -1.22
N SER A 204 9.61 16.30 -1.68
CA SER A 204 10.93 16.10 -2.30
C SER A 204 10.78 15.91 -3.80
N LEU A 205 11.23 16.89 -4.59
CA LEU A 205 11.12 16.95 -6.06
C LEU A 205 12.48 17.02 -6.77
N HIS A 206 13.60 16.89 -6.06
CA HIS A 206 14.94 16.99 -6.66
C HIS A 206 15.15 16.04 -7.86
N ASN A 207 16.05 16.39 -8.78
CA ASN A 207 16.35 15.62 -9.98
C ASN A 207 15.09 15.22 -10.75
N ASN A 208 14.42 16.23 -11.28
CA ASN A 208 13.24 16.11 -12.14
C ASN A 208 13.40 17.05 -13.35
N LYS A 209 12.31 17.38 -14.05
CA LYS A 209 12.32 18.24 -15.23
C LYS A 209 11.37 19.43 -15.06
N ILE A 210 11.08 19.81 -13.81
CA ILE A 210 10.08 20.83 -13.48
C ILE A 210 10.56 22.17 -14.02
N THR A 211 9.75 22.82 -14.85
CA THR A 211 10.03 24.15 -15.42
C THR A 211 9.41 25.28 -14.61
N GLU A 212 8.27 25.00 -13.97
CA GLU A 212 7.47 25.94 -13.18
C GLU A 212 6.83 25.22 -12.00
N LEU A 213 6.61 25.94 -10.89
CA LEU A 213 5.73 25.50 -9.82
C LEU A 213 4.36 26.18 -10.00
N PRO A 214 3.24 25.53 -9.64
CA PRO A 214 1.94 26.17 -9.68
C PRO A 214 1.91 27.36 -8.72
N GLU A 215 1.21 28.43 -9.10
CA GLU A 215 1.01 29.62 -8.25
C GLU A 215 0.31 29.29 -6.92
N THR A 216 -0.22 28.09 -6.74
CA THR A 216 -0.88 27.64 -5.51
C THR A 216 0.03 26.84 -4.58
N ILE A 217 1.32 26.66 -4.91
CA ILE A 217 2.30 25.95 -4.06
C ILE A 217 2.44 26.59 -2.66
N GLY A 218 2.24 27.92 -2.54
CA GLY A 218 2.24 28.64 -1.27
C GLY A 218 1.14 28.24 -0.28
N GLN A 219 0.07 27.60 -0.76
CA GLN A 219 -1.04 27.13 0.09
C GLN A 219 -0.66 25.91 0.95
N LEU A 220 0.51 25.29 0.70
CA LEU A 220 1.08 24.23 1.54
C LEU A 220 1.63 24.78 2.87
N VAL A 221 0.80 25.47 3.66
CA VAL A 221 1.20 26.23 4.85
C VAL A 221 1.84 25.39 5.97
N ASN A 222 1.66 24.07 5.95
CA ASN A 222 2.28 23.12 6.87
C ASN A 222 3.63 22.57 6.38
N LEU A 223 4.09 22.95 5.18
CA LEU A 223 5.31 22.45 4.56
C LEU A 223 6.54 22.97 5.32
N ARG A 224 7.41 22.03 5.69
CA ARG A 224 8.66 22.25 6.45
C ARG A 224 9.89 22.01 5.59
N TYR A 225 9.76 21.19 4.55
CA TYR A 225 10.84 20.83 3.65
C TYR A 225 10.35 20.78 2.20
N LEU A 226 11.00 21.54 1.33
CA LEU A 226 10.76 21.56 -0.11
C LEU A 226 12.09 21.44 -0.86
N SER A 227 12.31 20.30 -1.52
CA SER A 227 13.54 20.04 -2.27
C SER A 227 13.26 20.11 -3.77
N LEU A 228 13.87 21.10 -4.43
CA LEU A 228 13.69 21.49 -5.83
C LEU A 228 14.98 21.35 -6.66
N SER A 229 16.12 20.98 -6.06
CA SER A 229 17.41 20.93 -6.74
C SER A 229 17.39 20.08 -8.01
N ASP A 230 18.28 20.37 -8.95
CA ASP A 230 18.40 19.60 -10.21
C ASP A 230 17.08 19.55 -11.00
N ASN A 231 16.37 20.68 -11.05
CA ASN A 231 15.21 20.92 -11.93
C ASN A 231 15.53 22.02 -12.97
N LYS A 232 14.51 22.46 -13.71
CA LYS A 232 14.59 23.49 -14.76
C LYS A 232 13.82 24.76 -14.39
N ILE A 233 13.62 25.01 -13.09
CA ILE A 233 12.86 26.13 -12.56
C ILE A 233 13.67 27.42 -12.74
N THR A 234 13.17 28.35 -13.54
CA THR A 234 13.81 29.66 -13.80
C THR A 234 13.21 30.80 -12.99
N LYS A 235 11.94 30.67 -12.57
CA LYS A 235 11.23 31.62 -11.69
C LYS A 235 10.44 30.82 -10.66
N LEU A 236 10.40 31.31 -9.41
CA LEU A 236 9.47 30.83 -8.39
C LEU A 236 8.17 31.67 -8.42
N PRO A 237 7.00 31.06 -8.14
CA PRO A 237 5.73 31.78 -8.00
C PRO A 237 5.78 32.72 -6.79
N GLU A 238 5.03 33.82 -6.83
CA GLU A 238 5.08 34.84 -5.75
C GLU A 238 4.58 34.28 -4.42
N THR A 239 3.65 33.32 -4.48
CA THR A 239 3.11 32.63 -3.30
C THR A 239 4.13 31.75 -2.58
N ILE A 240 5.31 31.48 -3.15
CA ILE A 240 6.37 30.72 -2.46
C ILE A 240 6.76 31.39 -1.12
N GLY A 241 6.63 32.72 -1.02
CA GLY A 241 6.86 33.48 0.21
C GLY A 241 5.87 33.20 1.34
N GLN A 242 4.74 32.52 1.07
CA GLN A 242 3.78 32.08 2.09
C GLN A 242 4.30 30.88 2.89
N LEU A 243 5.30 30.16 2.38
CA LEU A 243 5.91 28.99 3.01
C LEU A 243 6.91 29.38 4.12
N ILE A 244 6.50 30.26 5.03
CA ILE A 244 7.36 30.90 6.04
C ILE A 244 8.10 29.94 6.99
N ASN A 245 7.58 28.72 7.15
CA ASN A 245 8.17 27.67 7.99
C ASN A 245 8.92 26.59 7.17
N CYS A 246 9.07 26.79 5.86
CA CYS A 246 9.63 25.79 4.95
C CYS A 246 11.11 26.05 4.66
N LYS A 247 11.94 25.03 4.88
CA LYS A 247 13.29 24.98 4.32
C LYS A 247 13.21 24.58 2.84
N ILE A 248 13.41 25.56 1.97
CA ILE A 248 13.54 25.34 0.53
C ILE A 248 15.01 25.02 0.19
N ILE A 249 15.25 23.96 -0.57
CA ILE A 249 16.54 23.60 -1.14
C ILE A 249 16.39 23.60 -2.66
N GLN A 250 17.19 24.40 -3.36
CA GLN A 250 17.16 24.60 -4.81
C GLN A 250 18.57 24.37 -5.39
#